data_AF-A0A2U8FVA5-F1
#
_entry.id   AF-A0A2U8FVA5-F1
#
_cell.length_a   1.000
_cell.length_b   1.000
_cell.length_c   1.000
_cell.angle_alpha   90.00
_cell.angle_beta   90.00
_cell.angle_gamma   90.00
#
_symmetry.space_group_name_H-M   'P 1'
#
loop_
_entity.id
_entity.type
_entity.pdbx_description
1 polymer ?
#
loop_
_entity_poly.entity_id
_entity_poly.type
_entity_poly.pdbx_seq_one_letter_code
_entity_poly.pdbx_strand_id
1 'polypeptide(L)'
;MGERVVMEGVSMTGVDHLADHLSVQDFWVDGRHGFQAGKGGRVVCCARIPLKWKPAASIEVRWEVANWREGTWRCFRRRVLLDRYTELGELFVHFLPDGGVRAVVSNYAPWSPVYRGPRTPIPQKAPWDHYPMPPVTEHCPENAHRTPE
;
A
#
# COMPACT_ATOMS: atom_id res chain seq x y z
N MET A 1 -7.18 26.14 -21.13
CA MET A 1 -5.81 25.81 -20.72
C MET A 1 -5.89 25.01 -19.44
N GLY A 2 -5.63 23.70 -19.48
CA GLY A 2 -5.62 22.87 -18.27
C GLY A 2 -4.34 23.13 -17.48
N GLU A 3 -4.47 23.42 -16.19
CA GLU A 3 -3.32 23.57 -15.30
C GLU A 3 -2.55 22.24 -15.25
N ARG A 4 -1.27 22.28 -15.64
CA ARG A 4 -0.39 21.11 -15.56
C ARG A 4 -0.20 20.77 -14.09
N VAL A 5 -0.66 19.58 -13.70
CA VAL A 5 -0.39 19.05 -12.37
C VAL A 5 1.07 18.65 -12.31
N VAL A 6 1.85 19.36 -11.50
CA VAL A 6 3.21 18.96 -11.18
C VAL A 6 3.15 17.74 -10.27
N MET A 7 3.87 16.68 -10.63
CA MET A 7 3.95 15.43 -9.88
C MET A 7 5.32 15.30 -9.24
N GLU A 8 5.37 14.89 -7.98
CA GLU A 8 6.60 14.73 -7.20
C GLU A 8 6.80 13.26 -6.79
N GLY A 9 8.07 12.84 -6.73
CA GLY A 9 8.44 11.52 -6.25
C GLY A 9 8.48 11.50 -4.72
N VAL A 10 7.75 10.58 -4.10
CA VAL A 10 7.79 10.37 -2.65
C VAL A 10 8.15 8.93 -2.31
N SER A 11 8.81 8.73 -1.17
CA SER A 11 8.91 7.40 -0.56
C SER A 11 7.52 6.79 -0.35
N MET A 12 7.43 5.47 -0.44
CA MET A 12 6.21 4.76 -0.04
C MET A 12 6.50 3.55 0.84
N THR A 13 5.52 3.21 1.67
CA THR A 13 5.52 1.99 2.49
C THR A 13 4.09 1.47 2.70
N GLY A 14 3.97 0.15 2.83
CA GLY A 14 2.69 -0.54 3.08
C GLY A 14 2.46 -0.81 4.57
N VAL A 15 1.25 -0.55 5.04
CA VAL A 15 0.81 -0.83 6.41
C VAL A 15 -0.32 -1.85 6.39
N ASP A 16 -0.07 -3.04 6.94
CA ASP A 16 -0.95 -4.19 6.90
C ASP A 16 -1.76 -4.33 8.19
N HIS A 17 -3.04 -3.96 8.15
CA HIS A 17 -3.99 -4.13 9.25
C HIS A 17 -4.85 -5.38 9.13
N LEU A 18 -4.62 -6.25 8.13
CA LEU A 18 -5.43 -7.46 7.95
C LEU A 18 -5.29 -8.39 9.16
N ALA A 19 -6.16 -9.38 9.29
CA ALA A 19 -6.05 -10.40 10.33
C ALA A 19 -4.67 -11.07 10.37
N ASP A 20 -4.31 -11.67 11.51
CA ASP A 20 -3.00 -12.28 11.79
C ASP A 20 -2.57 -13.38 10.80
N HIS A 21 -3.54 -14.13 10.27
CA HIS A 21 -3.37 -15.20 9.28
C HIS A 21 -3.41 -14.71 7.82
N LEU A 22 -3.59 -13.40 7.62
CA LEU A 22 -3.54 -12.75 6.32
C LEU A 22 -2.30 -11.88 6.24
N SER A 23 -1.73 -11.71 5.06
CA SER A 23 -0.67 -10.73 4.86
C SER A 23 -0.65 -10.18 3.45
N VAL A 24 -0.43 -8.88 3.31
CA VAL A 24 -0.11 -8.30 2.00
C VAL A 24 1.35 -8.57 1.67
N GLN A 25 1.59 -9.56 0.80
CA GLN A 25 2.95 -9.98 0.45
C GLN A 25 3.59 -9.05 -0.57
N ASP A 26 2.77 -8.36 -1.37
CA ASP A 26 3.26 -7.35 -2.30
C ASP A 26 2.18 -6.33 -2.68
N PHE A 27 2.61 -5.13 -3.04
CA PHE A 27 1.74 -4.09 -3.59
C PHE A 27 2.45 -3.17 -4.58
N TRP A 28 1.66 -2.46 -5.39
CA TRP A 28 2.12 -1.51 -6.38
C TRP A 28 1.27 -0.24 -6.32
N VAL A 29 1.91 0.91 -6.51
CA VAL A 29 1.27 2.21 -6.66
C VAL A 29 1.56 2.77 -8.04
N ASP A 30 0.53 2.94 -8.87
CA ASP A 30 0.63 3.41 -10.25
C ASP A 30 1.72 2.65 -11.05
N GLY A 31 1.77 1.32 -10.86
CA GLY A 31 2.75 0.44 -11.51
C GLY A 31 4.13 0.36 -10.86
N ARG A 32 4.36 1.08 -9.76
CA ARG A 32 5.63 1.09 -9.05
C ARG A 32 5.58 0.18 -7.84
N HIS A 33 6.58 -0.68 -7.73
CA HIS A 33 6.65 -1.74 -6.73
C HIS A 33 6.82 -1.18 -5.33
N GLY A 34 5.97 -1.60 -4.40
CA GLY A 34 5.93 -1.20 -2.99
C GLY A 34 6.38 -2.30 -2.01
N PHE A 35 6.60 -3.53 -2.50
CA PHE A 35 7.02 -4.71 -1.73
C PHE A 35 6.02 -5.11 -0.63
N GLN A 36 6.37 -6.12 0.17
CA GLN A 36 5.56 -6.59 1.29
C GLN A 36 5.18 -5.47 2.27
N ALA A 37 3.89 -5.39 2.63
CA ALA A 37 3.41 -4.48 3.65
C ALA A 37 3.59 -5.08 5.05
N GLY A 38 3.75 -4.23 6.06
CA GLY A 38 3.97 -4.66 7.44
C GLY A 38 3.53 -3.61 8.45
N LYS A 39 4.38 -3.30 9.43
CA LYS A 39 4.13 -2.21 10.40
C LYS A 39 4.42 -0.80 9.85
N GLY A 40 4.84 -0.69 8.59
CA GLY A 40 5.47 0.50 8.01
C GLY A 40 6.96 0.59 8.37
N GLY A 41 7.72 1.38 7.59
CA GLY A 41 9.13 1.69 7.84
C GLY A 41 10.14 1.01 6.90
N ARG A 42 9.72 0.01 6.11
CA ARG A 42 10.48 -0.40 4.91
C ARG A 42 10.12 0.58 3.80
N VAL A 43 11.06 1.46 3.50
CA VAL A 43 10.88 2.57 2.55
C VAL A 43 11.33 2.14 1.16
N VAL A 44 10.49 2.38 0.16
CA VAL A 44 10.79 2.09 -1.25
C VAL A 44 10.64 3.37 -2.06
N CYS A 45 11.54 3.61 -3.00
CA CYS A 45 11.43 4.70 -3.94
C CYS A 45 10.82 4.24 -5.27
N CYS A 46 9.78 4.90 -5.81
CA CYS A 46 9.05 6.05 -5.28
C CYS A 46 7.64 6.08 -5.89
N ALA A 47 6.61 6.54 -5.17
CA ALA A 47 5.31 6.83 -5.76
C ALA A 47 5.34 8.22 -6.39
N ARG A 48 4.52 8.46 -7.43
CA ARG A 48 4.35 9.81 -8.00
C ARG A 48 3.00 10.37 -7.60
N ILE A 49 3.00 11.41 -6.79
CA ILE A 49 1.77 12.08 -6.33
C ILE A 49 1.79 13.57 -6.74
N PRO A 50 0.64 14.26 -6.79
CA PRO A 50 0.63 15.69 -7.06
C PRO A 50 1.48 16.47 -6.05
N LEU A 51 2.29 17.43 -6.50
CA LEU A 51 3.06 18.29 -5.59
C LEU A 51 2.14 19.06 -4.63
N LYS A 52 1.01 19.54 -5.14
CA LYS A 52 -0.07 20.14 -4.35
C LYS A 52 -1.28 19.23 -4.43
N TRP A 53 -1.84 18.88 -3.28
CA TRP A 53 -3.09 18.12 -3.23
C TRP A 53 -4.21 18.87 -3.92
N LYS A 54 -5.09 18.13 -4.60
CA LYS A 54 -6.33 18.65 -5.20
C LYS A 54 -7.48 17.68 -4.96
N PRO A 55 -8.74 18.15 -4.95
CA PRO A 55 -9.90 17.26 -4.91
C PRO A 55 -9.80 16.20 -6.02
N ALA A 56 -10.20 14.97 -5.68
CA ALA A 56 -10.12 13.79 -6.55
C ALA A 56 -8.69 13.34 -6.97
N ALA A 57 -7.62 13.87 -6.35
CA ALA A 57 -6.30 13.28 -6.48
C ALA A 57 -6.35 11.81 -6.03
N SER A 58 -5.89 10.90 -6.88
CA SER A 58 -5.98 9.46 -6.65
C SER A 58 -4.81 8.73 -7.28
N ILE A 59 -4.53 7.56 -6.72
CA ILE A 59 -3.53 6.61 -7.19
C ILE A 59 -4.22 5.27 -7.46
N GLU A 60 -3.69 4.50 -8.38
CA GLU A 60 -4.03 3.08 -8.50
C GLU A 60 -3.17 2.26 -7.53
N VAL A 61 -3.83 1.45 -6.70
CA VAL A 61 -3.16 0.48 -5.84
C VAL A 61 -3.53 -0.93 -6.31
N ARG A 62 -2.51 -1.75 -6.55
CA ARG A 62 -2.64 -3.21 -6.73
C ARG A 62 -1.95 -3.90 -5.58
N TRP A 63 -2.49 -5.01 -5.09
CA TRP A 63 -1.88 -5.77 -4.00
C TRP A 63 -2.33 -7.22 -4.00
N GLU A 64 -1.53 -8.06 -3.36
CA GLU A 64 -1.79 -9.48 -3.19
C GLU A 64 -1.79 -9.85 -1.71
N VAL A 65 -2.81 -10.62 -1.33
CA VAL A 65 -2.99 -11.11 0.03
C VAL A 65 -2.77 -12.62 0.04
N ALA A 66 -1.79 -13.06 0.82
CA ALA A 66 -1.65 -14.45 1.20
C ALA A 66 -2.60 -14.76 2.36
N ASN A 67 -3.45 -15.76 2.20
CA ASN A 67 -4.16 -16.40 3.30
C ASN A 67 -3.38 -17.64 3.73
N TRP A 68 -2.62 -17.51 4.80
CA TRP A 68 -1.74 -18.58 5.30
C TRP A 68 -2.51 -19.77 5.83
N ARG A 69 -3.68 -19.53 6.44
CA ARG A 69 -4.52 -20.59 6.99
C ARG A 69 -5.13 -21.46 5.89
N GLU A 70 -5.58 -20.83 4.81
CA GLU A 70 -6.23 -21.51 3.68
C GLU A 70 -5.26 -21.95 2.60
N GLY A 71 -4.01 -21.45 2.62
CA GLY A 71 -3.03 -21.74 1.57
C GLY A 71 -3.39 -21.10 0.22
N THR A 72 -4.07 -19.95 0.23
CA THR A 72 -4.57 -19.30 -1.00
C THR A 72 -4.03 -17.88 -1.18
N TRP A 73 -4.09 -17.40 -2.43
CA TRP A 73 -3.79 -16.03 -2.79
C TRP A 73 -5.04 -15.28 -3.24
N ARG A 74 -5.08 -13.97 -2.96
CA ARG A 74 -6.10 -13.07 -3.51
C ARG A 74 -5.48 -11.79 -4.04
N CYS A 75 -5.85 -11.45 -5.27
CA CYS A 75 -5.38 -10.27 -5.98
C CYS A 75 -6.44 -9.18 -5.95
N PHE A 76 -6.00 -7.94 -5.75
CA PHE A 76 -6.89 -6.79 -5.72
C PHE A 76 -6.30 -5.61 -6.50
N ARG A 77 -7.21 -4.79 -7.03
CA ARG A 77 -6.89 -3.52 -7.69
C ARG A 77 -7.96 -2.50 -7.33
N ARG A 78 -7.54 -1.28 -6.97
CA ARG A 78 -8.46 -0.19 -6.66
C ARG A 78 -7.82 1.17 -6.93
N ARG A 79 -8.64 2.11 -7.43
CA ARG A 79 -8.29 3.53 -7.41
C ARG A 79 -8.60 4.09 -6.03
N VAL A 80 -7.59 4.62 -5.35
CA VAL A 80 -7.66 5.11 -3.97
C VAL A 80 -7.44 6.62 -3.99
N LEU A 81 -8.34 7.36 -3.35
CA LEU A 81 -8.16 8.80 -3.17
C LEU A 81 -6.98 9.06 -2.22
N LEU A 82 -6.17 10.05 -2.57
CA LEU A 82 -5.19 10.57 -1.64
C LEU A 82 -5.91 11.40 -0.59
N ASP A 83 -5.66 11.07 0.68
CA ASP A 83 -6.00 11.94 1.79
C ASP A 83 -5.44 13.34 1.56
N ARG A 84 -6.13 14.35 2.10
CA ARG A 84 -5.65 15.72 2.00
C ARG A 84 -4.31 15.88 2.72
N TYR A 85 -3.32 16.41 2.00
CA TYR A 85 -2.03 16.81 2.55
C TYR A 85 -1.73 18.26 2.18
N THR A 86 -0.99 18.94 3.07
CA THR A 86 -0.50 20.31 2.87
C THR A 86 1.00 20.35 2.60
N GLU A 87 1.71 19.30 2.99
CA GLU A 87 3.14 19.12 2.81
C GLU A 87 3.40 17.72 2.24
N LEU A 88 4.44 17.58 1.44
CA LEU A 88 4.91 16.27 1.02
C LEU A 88 5.60 15.57 2.18
N GLY A 89 5.49 14.25 2.16
CA GLY A 89 6.13 13.33 3.08
C GLY A 89 6.14 11.93 2.47
N GLU A 90 6.14 10.91 3.30
CA GLU A 90 6.04 9.53 2.84
C GLU A 90 4.58 9.16 2.53
N LEU A 91 4.38 8.36 1.48
CA LEU A 91 3.10 7.74 1.15
C LEU A 91 2.94 6.42 1.93
N PHE A 92 2.02 6.42 2.88
CA PHE A 92 1.57 5.21 3.58
C PHE A 92 0.33 4.64 2.89
N VAL A 93 0.43 3.40 2.42
CA VAL A 93 -0.70 2.64 1.87
C VAL A 93 -1.20 1.69 2.94
N HIS A 94 -2.36 1.99 3.52
CA HIS A 94 -2.99 1.18 4.56
C HIS A 94 -3.94 0.16 3.96
N PHE A 95 -3.73 -1.12 4.22
CA PHE A 95 -4.63 -2.22 3.89
C PHE A 95 -5.46 -2.57 5.12
N LEU A 96 -6.76 -2.32 5.08
CA LEU A 96 -7.66 -2.34 6.25
C LEU A 96 -8.38 -3.70 6.41
N PRO A 97 -8.80 -4.08 7.64
CA PRO A 97 -9.43 -5.37 7.91
C PRO A 97 -10.73 -5.62 7.12
N ASP A 98 -11.44 -4.56 6.75
CA ASP A 98 -12.68 -4.58 5.98
C ASP A 98 -12.47 -4.65 4.45
N GLY A 99 -11.21 -4.80 4.00
CA GLY A 99 -10.84 -4.75 2.59
C GLY A 99 -10.77 -3.32 2.03
N GLY A 100 -10.86 -2.30 2.90
CA GLY A 100 -10.58 -0.91 2.56
C GLY A 100 -9.08 -0.68 2.29
N VAL A 101 -8.79 0.33 1.47
CA VAL A 101 -7.42 0.83 1.27
C VAL A 101 -7.43 2.34 1.43
N ARG A 102 -6.49 2.88 2.20
CA ARG A 102 -6.33 4.33 2.42
C ARG A 102 -4.91 4.77 2.10
N ALA A 103 -4.78 5.87 1.38
CA ALA A 103 -3.50 6.42 0.95
C ALA A 103 -3.24 7.74 1.68
N VAL A 104 -2.25 7.75 2.57
CA VAL A 104 -1.96 8.86 3.48
C VAL A 104 -0.57 9.40 3.18
N VAL A 105 -0.45 10.70 2.95
CA VAL A 105 0.86 11.36 2.82
C VAL A 105 1.18 12.04 4.14
N SER A 106 2.32 11.70 4.76
CA SER A 106 2.67 12.26 6.07
C SER A 106 4.18 12.30 6.34
N ASN A 107 4.59 13.30 7.10
CA ASN A 107 5.92 13.38 7.72
C ASN A 107 5.99 12.67 9.08
N TYR A 108 4.88 12.06 9.51
CA TYR A 108 4.80 11.31 10.75
C TYR A 108 4.45 9.86 10.44
N ALA A 109 5.08 8.92 11.14
CA ALA A 109 4.79 7.51 11.01
C ALA A 109 3.48 7.11 11.73
N PRO A 110 2.89 5.93 11.43
CA PRO A 110 1.58 5.52 11.98
C PRO A 110 1.47 5.46 13.50
N TRP A 111 2.57 5.26 14.22
CA TRP A 111 2.60 5.25 15.68
C TRP A 111 2.59 6.64 16.32
N SER A 112 2.77 7.70 15.52
CA SER A 112 2.80 9.07 16.04
C SER A 112 1.42 9.53 16.55
N PRO A 113 1.35 10.26 17.67
CA PRO A 113 0.09 10.82 18.15
C PRO A 113 -0.49 11.87 17.19
N VAL A 114 0.34 12.53 16.38
CA VAL A 114 -0.12 13.53 15.39
C VAL A 114 -0.41 12.95 14.01
N TYR A 115 -0.21 11.64 13.82
CA TYR A 115 -0.54 10.96 12.58
C TYR A 115 -2.05 11.03 12.29
N ARG A 116 -2.41 11.39 11.05
CA ARG A 116 -3.80 11.60 10.62
C ARG A 116 -4.37 10.44 9.78
N GLY A 117 -3.60 9.36 9.58
CA GLY A 117 -4.08 8.14 8.95
C GLY A 117 -4.94 7.26 9.88
N PRO A 118 -5.24 6.01 9.46
CA PRO A 118 -6.03 5.08 10.26
C PRO A 118 -5.44 4.85 11.66
N ARG A 119 -6.32 4.73 12.66
CA ARG A 119 -5.98 4.26 14.02
C ARG A 119 -6.29 2.79 14.23
N THR A 120 -6.61 2.09 13.15
CA THR A 120 -6.86 0.65 13.17
C THR A 120 -5.61 -0.05 13.72
N PRO A 121 -5.75 -1.02 14.65
CA PRO A 121 -4.62 -1.78 15.14
C PRO A 121 -3.85 -2.46 14.01
N ILE A 122 -2.54 -2.61 14.18
CA ILE A 122 -1.69 -3.42 13.30
C ILE A 122 -1.43 -4.73 14.05
N PRO A 123 -2.03 -5.87 13.64
CA PRO A 123 -1.83 -7.12 14.34
C PRO A 123 -0.37 -7.55 14.34
N GLN A 124 0.07 -8.23 15.41
CA GLN A 124 1.34 -8.94 15.38
C GLN A 124 1.16 -10.18 14.50
N LYS A 125 1.84 -10.20 13.36
CA LYS A 125 1.76 -11.27 12.36
C LYS A 125 2.99 -12.14 12.45
N ALA A 126 2.77 -13.45 12.60
CA ALA A 126 3.78 -14.49 12.36
C ALA A 126 3.14 -15.78 11.82
N PRO A 127 2.23 -15.72 10.83
CA PRO A 127 1.53 -16.91 10.35
C PRO A 127 2.46 -17.94 9.68
N TRP A 128 3.62 -17.51 9.17
CA TRP A 128 4.67 -18.37 8.61
C TRP A 128 5.30 -19.31 9.64
N ASP A 129 5.18 -19.05 10.94
CA ASP A 129 5.65 -19.96 11.99
C ASP A 129 4.70 -21.16 12.17
N HIS A 130 3.47 -21.07 11.63
CA HIS A 130 2.40 -22.06 11.83
C HIS A 130 1.89 -22.70 10.54
N TYR A 131 2.05 -22.01 9.41
CA TYR A 131 1.50 -22.43 8.12
C TYR A 131 2.58 -22.33 7.04
N PRO A 132 2.59 -23.27 6.07
CA PRO A 132 3.46 -23.13 4.91
C PRO A 132 3.05 -21.90 4.09
N MET A 133 4.00 -21.35 3.35
CA MET A 133 3.69 -20.32 2.36
C MET A 133 2.70 -20.86 1.33
N PRO A 134 1.61 -20.13 1.03
CA PRO A 134 0.71 -20.49 -0.06
C PRO A 134 1.47 -20.68 -1.39
N PRO A 135 1.17 -21.72 -2.18
CA PRO A 135 1.91 -22.03 -3.41
C PRO A 135 1.92 -20.84 -4.38
N VAL A 136 3.11 -20.49 -4.87
CA VAL A 136 3.38 -19.29 -5.68
C VAL A 136 2.80 -19.32 -7.10
N THR A 137 2.16 -20.41 -7.51
CA THR A 137 1.57 -20.58 -8.86
C THR A 137 0.39 -19.65 -9.14
N GLU A 138 -0.02 -18.84 -8.16
CA GLU A 138 -1.12 -17.87 -8.27
C GLU A 138 -0.66 -16.41 -8.02
N HIS A 139 0.62 -16.08 -8.19
CA HIS A 139 1.02 -14.67 -8.20
C HIS A 139 0.24 -13.91 -9.27
N CYS A 140 -0.23 -12.71 -8.94
CA CYS A 140 -1.12 -11.97 -9.82
C CYS A 140 -0.39 -11.63 -11.14
N PRO A 141 -0.87 -12.10 -12.31
CA PRO A 141 -0.16 -11.93 -13.59
C PRO A 141 -0.03 -10.46 -14.01
N GLU A 142 -0.87 -9.55 -13.48
CA GLU A 142 -0.85 -8.11 -13.75
C GLU A 142 0.31 -7.36 -13.06
N ASN A 143 1.05 -8.04 -12.18
CA ASN A 143 2.16 -7.46 -11.42
C ASN A 143 3.53 -7.71 -12.08
N ALA A 144 3.58 -8.52 -13.14
CA ALA A 144 4.76 -8.64 -13.98
C ALA A 144 5.07 -7.27 -14.59
N HIS A 145 6.31 -6.81 -14.40
CA HIS A 145 6.83 -5.56 -14.94
C HIS A 145 6.27 -5.29 -16.34
N ARG A 146 5.57 -4.17 -16.55
CA ARG A 146 5.50 -3.61 -17.91
C ARG A 146 6.94 -3.31 -18.29
N THR A 147 7.53 -4.15 -19.12
CA THR A 147 8.71 -3.80 -19.90
C THR A 147 8.41 -2.46 -20.59
N PRO A 148 9.27 -1.43 -20.43
CA PRO A 148 9.17 -0.28 -21.31
C PRO A 148 9.48 -0.76 -22.74
N GLU A 149 8.57 -0.49 -23.68
CA GLU A 149 8.89 -0.48 -25.12
C GLU A 149 9.91 0.62 -25.43
#